data_AF-D3CUB6-F1
#
_entry.id   AF-D3CUB6-F1
#
_cell.length_a   1.000
_cell.length_b   1.000
_cell.length_c   1.000
_cell.angle_alpha   90.00
_cell.angle_beta   90.00
_cell.angle_gamma   90.00
#
_symmetry.space_group_name_H-M   'P 1'
#
loop_
_entity.id
_entity.type
_entity.pdbx_description
1 polymer ?
#
loop_
_entity_poly.entity_id
_entity_poly.type
_entity_poly.pdbx_seq_one_letter_code
_entity_poly.pdbx_strand_id
1 'polypeptide(L)'
;MAVIGAEIGDLNALNTSLRRQSGSVDTLLSELTTQLQNAHWKGGAADRFRASWETEYRPALRSLSAALTAAADEVRRRAEALTAAGS
;
A
#
# COMPACT_ATOMS: atom_id res chain seq x y z
N MET A 1 29.81 -9.88 11.58
CA MET A 1 28.83 -8.97 12.22
C MET A 1 28.49 -7.73 11.39
N ALA A 2 29.44 -7.09 10.66
CA ALA A 2 29.13 -5.89 9.86
C ALA A 2 28.10 -6.11 8.72
N VAL A 3 28.15 -7.27 8.04
CA VAL A 3 27.23 -7.60 6.93
C VAL A 3 25.78 -7.75 7.41
N ILE A 4 25.56 -8.39 8.56
CA ILE A 4 24.23 -8.58 9.16
C ILE A 4 23.60 -7.23 9.54
N GLY A 5 24.39 -6.30 10.08
CA GLY A 5 23.91 -4.96 10.41
C GLY A 5 23.50 -4.14 9.19
N ALA A 6 24.25 -4.23 8.08
CA ALA A 6 23.90 -3.57 6.82
C ALA A 6 22.59 -4.14 6.23
N GLU A 7 22.45 -5.47 6.23
CA GLU A 7 21.25 -6.16 5.76
C GLU A 7 20.00 -5.77 6.58
N ILE A 8 20.12 -5.70 7.91
CA ILE A 8 19.03 -5.23 8.79
C ILE A 8 18.65 -3.78 8.46
N GLY A 9 19.63 -2.92 8.17
CA GLY A 9 19.41 -1.54 7.74
C GLY A 9 18.60 -1.45 6.45
N ASP A 10 18.97 -2.24 5.45
CA ASP A 10 18.29 -2.29 4.15
C ASP A 10 16.84 -2.82 4.28
N LEU A 11 16.63 -3.85 5.10
CA LEU A 11 15.29 -4.38 5.38
C LEU A 11 14.41 -3.33 6.09
N ASN A 12 14.96 -2.60 7.05
CA ASN A 12 14.21 -1.53 7.72
C ASN A 12 13.81 -0.42 6.75
N ALA A 13 14.73 0.01 5.87
CA ALA A 13 14.44 1.00 4.85
C ALA A 13 13.34 0.52 3.87
N LEU A 14 13.40 -0.75 3.45
CA LEU A 14 12.38 -1.36 2.61
C LEU A 14 11.01 -1.40 3.30
N ASN A 15 10.93 -1.83 4.57
CA ASN A 15 9.69 -1.83 5.35
C ASN A 15 9.08 -0.41 5.43
N THR A 16 9.90 0.61 5.71
CA THR A 16 9.43 2.01 5.74
C THR A 16 8.88 2.45 4.38
N SER A 17 9.54 2.08 3.28
CA SER A 17 9.05 2.39 1.94
C SER A 17 7.72 1.71 1.63
N LEU A 18 7.58 0.42 1.95
CA LEU A 18 6.34 -0.33 1.73
C LEU A 18 5.16 0.27 2.51
N ARG A 19 5.36 0.62 3.79
CA ARG A 19 4.33 1.29 4.61
C ARG A 19 3.92 2.65 4.06
N ARG A 20 4.90 3.44 3.64
CA ARG A 20 4.64 4.75 3.02
C ARG A 20 3.77 4.60 1.78
N GLN A 21 4.13 3.67 0.89
CA GLN A 21 3.38 3.46 -0.35
C GLN A 21 1.99 2.88 -0.10
N SER A 22 1.81 2.00 0.89
CA SER A 22 0.47 1.56 1.31
C SER A 22 -0.40 2.76 1.72
N GLY A 23 0.12 3.65 2.58
CA GLY A 23 -0.58 4.87 2.98
C GLY A 23 -0.87 5.79 1.79
N SER A 24 0.07 5.95 0.85
CA SER A 24 -0.16 6.73 -0.37
C SER A 24 -1.26 6.15 -1.25
N VAL A 25 -1.40 4.81 -1.34
CA VAL A 25 -2.51 4.17 -2.05
C VAL A 25 -3.84 4.45 -1.37
N ASP A 26 -3.90 4.41 -0.04
CA ASP A 26 -5.13 4.72 0.71
C ASP A 26 -5.54 6.19 0.56
N THR A 27 -4.57 7.12 0.61
CA THR A 27 -4.80 8.54 0.34
C THR A 27 -5.32 8.75 -1.08
N LEU A 28 -4.64 8.18 -2.09
CA LEU A 28 -5.06 8.27 -3.49
C LEU A 28 -6.49 7.74 -3.68
N LEU A 29 -6.82 6.61 -3.06
CA LEU A 29 -8.15 6.03 -3.13
C LEU A 29 -9.22 7.00 -2.57
N SER A 30 -8.94 7.61 -1.42
CA SER A 30 -9.84 8.58 -0.78
C SER A 30 -10.04 9.84 -1.64
N GLU A 31 -8.94 10.39 -2.16
CA GLU A 31 -8.95 11.57 -3.03
C GLU A 31 -9.77 11.32 -4.31
N LEU A 32 -9.49 10.22 -5.02
CA LEU A 32 -10.19 9.88 -6.26
C LEU A 32 -11.68 9.60 -6.01
N THR A 33 -12.02 8.91 -4.92
CA THR A 33 -13.43 8.67 -4.55
C THR A 33 -14.16 9.98 -4.28
N THR A 34 -13.53 10.89 -3.54
CA THR A 34 -14.12 12.21 -3.23
C THR A 34 -14.29 13.06 -4.50
N GLN A 35 -13.28 13.09 -5.36
CA GLN A 35 -13.35 13.79 -6.64
C GLN A 35 -14.47 13.23 -7.53
N LEU A 36 -14.61 11.91 -7.60
CA LEU A 36 -15.66 11.25 -8.39
C LEU A 36 -17.07 11.55 -7.88
N GLN A 37 -17.24 11.63 -6.56
CA GLN A 37 -18.51 11.99 -5.92
C GLN A 37 -18.88 13.45 -6.16
N ASN A 38 -17.91 14.36 -6.14
CA ASN A 38 -18.12 15.80 -6.33
C ASN A 38 -18.17 16.22 -7.80
N ALA A 39 -17.75 15.37 -8.73
CA ALA A 39 -17.74 15.69 -10.16
C ALA A 39 -19.16 15.94 -10.68
N HIS A 40 -19.37 17.10 -11.33
CA HIS A 40 -20.61 17.44 -12.06
C HIS A 40 -20.78 16.66 -13.38
N TRP A 41 -20.27 15.43 -13.44
CA TRP A 41 -20.36 14.54 -14.58
C TRP A 41 -21.56 13.60 -14.43
N LYS A 42 -22.55 13.75 -15.32
CA LYS A 42 -23.83 13.00 -15.31
C LYS A 42 -24.06 12.28 -16.64
N GLY A 43 -24.94 11.28 -16.62
CA GLY A 43 -25.34 10.50 -17.79
C GLY A 43 -24.78 9.07 -17.76
N GLY A 44 -25.28 8.21 -18.65
CA GLY A 44 -25.02 6.76 -18.56
C GLY A 44 -23.55 6.33 -18.71
N ALA A 45 -22.66 7.16 -19.24
CA ALA A 45 -21.22 6.90 -19.20
C ALA A 45 -20.64 7.12 -17.79
N ALA A 46 -21.10 8.17 -17.11
CA ALA A 46 -20.70 8.50 -15.75
C ALA A 46 -21.18 7.42 -14.76
N ASP A 47 -22.41 6.94 -14.93
CA ASP A 47 -22.97 5.89 -14.08
C ASP A 47 -22.22 4.56 -14.24
N ARG A 48 -21.88 4.19 -15.48
CA ARG A 48 -21.05 3.01 -15.77
C ARG A 48 -19.65 3.11 -15.17
N PHE A 49 -19.03 4.29 -15.25
CA PHE A 49 -17.72 4.50 -14.63
C PHE A 49 -17.81 4.40 -13.10
N ARG A 50 -18.80 5.02 -12.48
CA ARG A 50 -19.03 4.91 -11.02
C ARG A 50 -19.28 3.47 -10.59
N ALA A 51 -20.04 2.69 -11.37
CA ALA A 51 -20.21 1.26 -11.12
C ALA A 51 -18.87 0.52 -11.16
N SER A 52 -18.05 0.75 -12.21
CA SER A 52 -16.73 0.12 -12.35
C SER A 52 -15.75 0.55 -11.23
N TRP A 53 -15.84 1.80 -10.79
CA TRP A 53 -15.07 2.31 -9.64
C TRP A 53 -15.36 1.53 -8.37
N GLU A 54 -16.64 1.31 -8.09
CA GLU A 54 -17.10 0.61 -6.88
C GLU A 54 -16.76 -0.89 -6.90
N THR A 55 -16.82 -1.53 -8.07
CA THR A 55 -16.70 -3.00 -8.21
C THR A 55 -15.32 -3.48 -8.61
N GLU A 56 -14.50 -2.68 -9.27
CA GLU A 56 -13.20 -3.09 -9.81
C GLU A 56 -12.06 -2.25 -9.25
N TYR A 57 -12.08 -0.93 -9.49
CA TYR A 57 -10.92 -0.08 -9.22
C TYR A 57 -10.66 0.12 -7.72
N ARG A 58 -11.70 0.43 -6.93
CA ARG A 58 -11.55 0.58 -5.48
C ARG A 58 -11.09 -0.73 -4.81
N PRO A 59 -11.71 -1.90 -5.09
CA PRO A 59 -11.22 -3.17 -4.55
C PRO A 59 -9.76 -3.46 -4.93
N ALA A 60 -9.35 -3.20 -6.17
CA ALA A 60 -7.97 -3.40 -6.61
C ALA A 60 -6.98 -2.51 -5.83
N LEU A 61 -7.28 -1.23 -5.65
CA LEU A 61 -6.44 -0.31 -4.86
C LEU A 61 -6.36 -0.73 -3.39
N ARG A 62 -7.48 -1.13 -2.78
CA ARG A 62 -7.47 -1.67 -1.41
C ARG A 62 -6.64 -2.94 -1.29
N SER A 63 -6.75 -3.84 -2.26
CA SER A 63 -5.96 -5.07 -2.31
C SER A 63 -4.46 -4.75 -2.44
N LEU A 64 -4.09 -3.75 -3.24
CA LEU A 64 -2.70 -3.28 -3.34
C LEU A 64 -2.20 -2.71 -2.00
N SER A 65 -2.97 -1.85 -1.34
CA SER A 65 -2.58 -1.32 -0.01
C SER A 65 -2.38 -2.45 1.00
N ALA A 66 -3.30 -3.43 1.04
CA ALA A 66 -3.20 -4.60 1.91
C ALA A 66 -1.95 -5.45 1.59
N ALA A 67 -1.66 -5.68 0.31
CA ALA A 67 -0.48 -6.42 -0.12
C ALA A 67 0.83 -5.72 0.29
N LEU A 68 0.91 -4.39 0.14
CA LEU A 68 2.05 -3.59 0.58
C LEU A 68 2.24 -3.64 2.10
N THR A 69 1.15 -3.59 2.87
CA THR A 69 1.20 -3.75 4.34
C THR A 69 1.68 -5.15 4.73
N ALA A 70 1.16 -6.20 4.11
CA ALA A 70 1.58 -7.57 4.37
C ALA A 70 3.06 -7.80 4.04
N ALA A 71 3.54 -7.22 2.92
CA ALA A 71 4.95 -7.25 2.56
C ALA A 71 5.83 -6.51 3.59
N ALA A 72 5.38 -5.35 4.07
CA ALA A 72 6.09 -4.61 5.11
C ALA A 72 6.23 -5.42 6.41
N ASP A 73 5.14 -6.09 6.82
CA ASP A 73 5.17 -6.96 8.00
C ASP A 73 6.10 -8.17 7.83
N GLU A 74 6.17 -8.74 6.64
CA GLU A 74 7.12 -9.83 6.33
C GLU A 74 8.57 -9.36 6.40
N VAL A 75 8.88 -8.21 5.81
CA VAL A 75 10.23 -7.62 5.86
C VAL A 75 10.63 -7.32 7.31
N ARG A 76 9.71 -6.78 8.11
CA ARG A 76 9.93 -6.53 9.54
C ARG A 76 10.25 -7.81 10.31
N ARG A 77 9.45 -8.88 10.12
CA ARG A 77 9.69 -10.18 10.77
C ARG A 77 11.07 -10.75 10.44
N ARG A 78 11.53 -10.59 9.19
CA ARG A 78 12.87 -11.03 8.77
C ARG A 78 13.98 -10.23 9.46
N ALA A 79 13.83 -8.90 9.55
CA ALA A 79 14.80 -8.05 10.25
C ALA A 79 14.89 -8.42 11.74
N GLU A 80 13.75 -8.67 12.39
CA GLU A 80 13.69 -9.13 13.78
C GLU A 80 14.39 -10.49 13.97
N ALA A 81 14.15 -11.45 13.08
CA ALA A 81 14.80 -12.76 13.11
C ALA A 81 16.33 -12.68 12.93
N LEU A 82 16.81 -11.84 12.01
CA LEU A 82 18.25 -11.61 11.80
C LEU A 82 18.90 -10.95 13.02
N THR A 83 18.17 -10.03 13.67
CA THR A 83 18.64 -9.38 14.89
C THR A 83 18.80 -10.40 16.02
N ALA A 84 17.81 -11.27 16.21
CA ALA A 84 17.83 -12.31 17.25
C ALA A 84 18.88 -13.41 16.98
N ALA A 85 19.16 -13.73 15.71
CA ALA A 85 20.19 -14.70 15.34
C ALA A 85 21.62 -14.12 15.40
N GLY A 86 21.76 -12.80 15.32
CA GLY A 86 23.02 -12.08 15.43
C GLY A 86 23.41 -11.67 16.85
N SER A 87 22.50 -11.79 17.81
CA SER A 87 22.69 -11.52 19.26
C SER A 87 23.13 -12.74 20.05
#